data_AF-A0A674NY53-F1
#
_entry.id   AF-A0A674NY53-F1
#
_cell.length_a   1.000
_cell.length_b   1.000
_cell.length_c   1.000
_cell.angle_alpha   90.00
_cell.angle_beta   90.00
_cell.angle_gamma   90.00
#
_symmetry.space_group_name_H-M   'P 1'
#
loop_
_entity.id
_entity.type
_entity.pdbx_description
1 polymer ?
#
loop_
_entity_poly.entity_id
_entity_poly.type
_entity_poly.pdbx_seq_one_letter_code
_entity_poly.pdbx_strand_id
1 'polypeptide(L)'
;MTDTRRRVKVYTLNEDRQWDDRGTGHVSSGYVDRLKGTSLLVRAESDGSLLLESKINPNTAYQKQQDTLIVWSEAENYDLALSFQEKAGCDEIWEKICQVQGKDPSVDITQDVVDESEDERLDEMSSPGLELPPCELNRLEDLAELVASSLPSPLRREKLALAVENEGYIRKLLDLFHVCEDLENREGLHHIYEIIKGIFLLNRTALFEVMFSEECIMDVIGCLEFDPALPQPRRHREFLTKTAHFKEVIPISDPELRQKIHQTYRVQYIQDMVLPTPSVFEENMLSTLHSFIFFNKVEIVGMLQDDEKFLTVLFAQLTDETTDDDKRHELVNFLKEFCAFSQTLQPQNRDAFFKTLSGMGILQALEVILGMDDVQVRAAATDIFSYLVEYNPSMVREFVMQEPQQNDDDILLINLIIEHMICDTDPELGGAVQLMGLLRTLVDPENMLATANKTEKTEFLSFFYKHCMHVLSAPLLANTTEEKPSKGMEHLRLNASPLSCLNFLHIPFPAHPPLLPGGREISHRSHSRELLESPGRCGLCPNVQRSEATLRTAAREARQPQTGQVKATFDICFILHGCWSMERLFLKYCIFCGTEH
;
A
#
# COMPACT_ATOMS: atom_id res chain seq x y z
N MET A 1 6.47 33.71 5.47
CA MET A 1 6.86 32.29 5.36
C MET A 1 7.44 31.91 6.70
N THR A 2 6.79 31.02 7.42
CA THR A 2 7.31 30.44 8.67
C THR A 2 8.57 29.64 8.33
N ASP A 3 9.64 29.81 9.10
CA ASP A 3 10.93 29.16 8.85
C ASP A 3 10.87 27.67 9.23
N THR A 4 10.56 26.83 8.25
CA THR A 4 10.42 25.37 8.46
C THR A 4 11.76 24.67 8.70
N ARG A 5 12.88 25.32 8.34
CA ARG A 5 14.22 24.73 8.44
C ARG A 5 14.63 24.45 9.87
N ARG A 6 14.21 25.29 10.83
CA ARG A 6 14.52 25.12 12.26
C ARG A 6 13.33 24.61 13.07
N ARG A 7 12.26 24.18 12.42
CA ARG A 7 11.04 23.73 13.09
C ARG A 7 11.22 22.31 13.64
N VAL A 8 10.95 22.15 14.93
CA VAL A 8 11.13 20.90 15.67
C VAL A 8 9.95 20.59 16.59
N LYS A 9 9.72 19.31 16.85
CA LYS A 9 8.96 18.83 18.02
C LYS A 9 9.91 18.38 19.12
N VAL A 10 9.58 18.71 20.36
CA VAL A 10 10.34 18.30 21.56
C VAL A 10 9.61 17.14 22.21
N TYR A 11 10.33 16.07 22.52
CA TYR A 11 9.79 14.93 23.26
C TYR A 11 10.58 14.66 24.54
N THR A 12 9.89 14.14 25.55
CA THR A 12 10.49 13.59 26.78
C THR A 12 10.03 12.16 26.97
N LEU A 13 10.93 11.26 27.38
CA LEU A 13 10.54 9.90 27.74
C LEU A 13 9.86 9.89 29.12
N ASN A 14 8.70 9.24 29.23
CA ASN A 14 7.94 9.13 30.48
C ASN A 14 8.23 7.81 31.23
N GLU A 15 7.62 7.61 32.41
CA GLU A 15 7.84 6.43 33.27
C GLU A 15 7.43 5.10 32.60
N ASP A 16 6.46 5.15 31.68
CA ASP A 16 6.00 4.00 30.90
C ASP A 16 6.87 3.73 29.65
N ARG A 17 8.02 4.41 29.54
CA ARG A 17 8.94 4.37 28.38
C ARG A 17 8.28 4.80 27.06
N GLN A 18 7.31 5.71 27.13
CA GLN A 18 6.69 6.33 25.96
C GLN A 18 7.16 7.78 25.78
N TRP A 19 7.21 8.25 24.53
CA TRP A 19 7.63 9.61 24.20
C TRP A 19 6.45 10.59 24.28
N ASP A 20 6.48 11.49 25.25
CA ASP A 20 5.48 12.54 25.42
C ASP A 20 5.84 13.78 24.58
N ASP A 21 4.92 14.23 23.71
CA ASP A 21 5.05 15.47 22.92
C ASP A 21 4.94 16.70 23.84
N ARG A 22 6.03 17.44 23.98
CA ARG A 22 6.11 18.68 24.77
C ARG A 22 5.70 19.93 23.97
N GLY A 23 5.50 19.79 22.67
CA GLY A 23 5.08 20.87 21.78
C GLY A 23 6.03 21.09 20.60
N THR A 24 5.54 21.89 19.65
CA THR A 24 6.28 22.28 18.45
C THR A 24 6.87 23.69 18.60
N GLY A 25 8.12 23.86 18.16
CA GLY A 25 8.87 25.10 18.28
C GLY A 25 9.97 25.25 17.24
N HIS A 26 10.77 26.31 17.37
CA HIS A 26 11.94 26.55 16.53
C HIS A 26 13.22 26.44 17.35
N VAL A 27 14.16 25.61 16.87
CA VAL A 27 15.44 25.36 17.55
C VAL A 27 16.55 26.32 17.12
N SER A 28 17.30 26.78 18.11
CA SER A 28 18.47 27.64 17.96
C SER A 28 19.59 27.16 18.90
N SER A 29 20.82 27.56 18.64
CA SER A 29 21.95 27.30 19.53
C SER A 29 22.58 28.63 19.95
N GLY A 30 22.78 28.85 21.25
CA GLY A 30 23.34 30.10 21.76
C GLY A 30 24.10 29.90 23.06
N TYR A 31 25.04 30.81 23.36
CA TYR A 31 25.70 30.81 24.67
C TYR A 31 24.74 31.35 25.73
N VAL A 32 24.54 30.58 26.80
CA VAL A 32 23.65 30.94 27.91
C VAL A 32 24.48 31.18 29.15
N ASP A 33 24.53 32.44 29.60
CA ASP A 33 25.41 32.88 30.71
C ASP A 33 25.17 32.11 32.01
N ARG A 34 23.90 31.83 32.34
CA ARG A 34 23.53 31.08 33.57
C ARG A 34 24.02 29.62 33.53
N LEU A 35 24.13 29.02 32.34
CA LEU A 35 24.59 27.63 32.14
C LEU A 35 26.11 27.58 31.82
N LYS A 36 26.74 28.74 31.59
CA LYS A 36 28.16 28.88 31.21
C LYS A 36 28.53 27.97 30.04
N GLY A 37 27.73 27.98 28.98
CA GLY A 37 27.98 27.15 27.81
C GLY A 37 26.99 27.35 26.68
N THR A 38 27.36 26.84 25.50
CA THR A 38 26.45 26.73 24.35
C THR A 38 25.30 25.79 24.69
N SER A 39 24.08 26.23 24.43
CA SER A 39 22.85 25.52 24.79
C SER A 39 21.89 25.46 23.60
N LEU A 40 21.06 24.41 23.57
CA LEU A 40 19.95 24.21 22.64
C LEU A 40 18.70 24.93 23.14
N LEU A 41 18.33 25.93 22.35
CA LEU A 41 17.21 26.88 22.38
C LEU A 41 15.92 26.47 21.67
N VAL A 42 14.86 25.93 22.29
CA VAL A 42 13.58 25.72 21.57
C VAL A 42 12.50 26.70 22.03
N ARG A 43 11.99 27.52 21.10
CA ARG A 43 10.87 28.45 21.36
C ARG A 43 9.56 27.96 20.75
N ALA A 44 8.50 27.91 21.55
CA ALA A 44 7.18 27.43 21.15
C ALA A 44 6.58 28.27 20.00
N GLU A 45 5.90 27.61 19.07
CA GLU A 45 5.12 28.31 18.03
C GLU A 45 3.86 28.97 18.59
N SER A 46 3.29 28.42 19.67
CA SER A 46 2.01 28.85 20.24
C SER A 46 2.07 30.24 20.88
N ASP A 47 3.11 30.50 21.68
CA ASP A 47 3.20 31.70 22.53
C ASP A 47 4.61 32.28 22.62
N GLY A 48 5.60 31.70 21.92
CA GLY A 48 7.00 32.12 21.95
C GLY A 48 7.73 31.82 23.27
N SER A 49 7.10 31.07 24.19
CA SER A 49 7.73 30.61 25.41
C SER A 49 8.89 29.65 25.13
N LEU A 50 9.76 29.46 26.12
CA LEU A 50 10.92 28.60 26.00
C LEU A 50 10.52 27.17 26.39
N LEU A 51 10.44 26.26 25.40
CA LEU A 51 10.11 24.85 25.61
C LEU A 51 11.31 24.04 26.10
N LEU A 52 12.51 24.37 25.64
CA LEU A 52 13.74 23.69 25.98
C LEU A 52 14.89 24.70 26.09
N GLU A 53 15.68 24.56 27.16
CA GLU A 53 16.98 25.22 27.34
C GLU A 53 17.93 24.20 27.96
N SER A 54 18.62 23.45 27.09
CA SER A 54 19.53 22.35 27.45
C SER A 54 20.96 22.72 27.11
N LYS A 55 21.90 22.56 28.05
CA LYS A 55 23.31 22.85 27.81
C LYS A 55 23.93 21.71 27.01
N ILE A 56 24.69 22.03 25.96
CA ILE A 56 25.49 21.02 25.26
C ILE A 56 26.69 20.65 26.15
N ASN A 57 26.58 19.55 26.87
CA ASN A 57 27.63 19.06 27.76
C ASN A 57 28.69 18.29 26.96
N PRO A 58 29.99 18.45 27.25
CA PRO A 58 31.06 17.74 26.54
C PRO A 58 30.98 16.20 26.63
N ASN A 59 30.38 15.68 27.69
CA ASN A 59 30.34 14.24 28.00
C ASN A 59 28.98 13.58 27.72
N THR A 60 27.96 14.34 27.31
CA THR A 60 26.65 13.76 26.97
C THR A 60 26.73 13.05 25.62
N ALA A 61 26.27 11.80 25.55
CA ALA A 61 26.13 11.08 24.30
C ALA A 61 24.89 11.59 23.56
N TYR A 62 25.10 12.42 22.53
CA TYR A 62 24.03 12.76 21.59
C TYR A 62 24.03 11.70 20.49
N GLN A 63 22.84 11.29 20.07
CA GLN A 63 22.64 10.33 18.98
C GLN A 63 21.76 10.94 17.89
N LYS A 64 22.21 10.85 16.65
CA LYS A 64 21.44 11.18 15.47
C LYS A 64 20.75 9.92 14.95
N GLN A 65 19.43 9.98 14.79
CA GLN A 65 18.63 8.86 14.27
C GLN A 65 17.83 9.32 13.04
N GLN A 66 17.67 8.45 12.05
CA GLN A 66 16.78 8.64 10.89
C GLN A 66 16.94 10.00 10.19
N ASP A 67 18.15 10.55 10.15
CA ASP A 67 18.52 11.86 9.57
C ASP A 67 17.85 13.11 10.14
N THR A 68 16.80 12.98 10.96
CA THR A 68 15.93 14.07 11.40
C THR A 68 15.63 14.05 12.90
N LEU A 69 16.25 13.14 13.65
CA LEU A 69 16.10 13.02 15.10
C LEU A 69 17.44 13.19 15.80
N ILE A 70 17.44 13.93 16.90
CA ILE A 70 18.57 14.02 17.84
C ILE A 70 18.05 13.62 19.23
N VAL A 71 18.63 12.58 19.81
CA VAL A 71 18.24 12.01 21.10
C VAL A 71 19.41 12.07 22.08
N TRP A 72 19.15 12.41 23.35
CA TRP A 72 20.16 12.39 24.41
C TRP A 72 19.52 12.29 25.80
N SER A 73 20.30 11.82 26.77
CA SER A 73 19.94 11.85 28.19
C SER A 73 20.42 13.16 28.81
N GLU A 74 19.49 13.95 29.35
CA GLU A 74 19.79 15.23 30.01
C GLU A 74 20.18 15.03 31.49
N ALA A 75 19.59 14.03 32.15
CA ALA A 75 19.91 13.59 33.51
C ALA A 75 19.53 12.10 33.68
N GLU A 76 19.85 11.50 34.84
CA GLU A 76 19.38 10.14 35.20
C GLU A 76 17.86 10.05 35.07
N ASN A 77 17.37 9.12 34.25
CA ASN A 77 15.95 8.91 33.91
C ASN A 77 15.25 10.12 33.26
N TYR A 78 15.99 10.99 32.56
CA TYR A 78 15.41 12.12 31.84
C TYR A 78 15.98 12.24 30.42
N ASP A 79 15.32 11.54 29.48
CA ASP A 79 15.68 11.50 28.07
C ASP A 79 14.87 12.50 27.24
N LEU A 80 15.57 13.16 26.32
CA LEU A 80 15.03 14.17 25.41
C LEU A 80 15.26 13.78 23.96
N ALA A 81 14.30 14.14 23.11
CA ALA A 81 14.45 14.06 21.67
C ALA A 81 13.97 15.34 20.97
N LEU A 82 14.70 15.74 19.94
CA LEU A 82 14.30 16.76 18.98
C LEU A 82 14.02 16.10 17.64
N SER A 83 12.78 16.21 17.17
CA SER A 83 12.34 15.75 15.85
C SER A 83 12.23 16.94 14.92
N PHE A 84 13.06 16.96 13.89
CA PHE A 84 13.16 18.03 12.91
C PHE A 84 12.21 17.77 11.75
N GLN A 85 11.55 18.83 11.29
CA GLN A 85 10.76 18.75 10.06
C GLN A 85 11.63 18.61 8.81
N GLU A 86 12.84 19.16 8.84
CA GLU A 86 13.78 19.14 7.71
C GLU A 86 15.14 18.60 8.13
N LYS A 87 15.70 17.69 7.32
CA LYS A 87 17.06 17.15 7.50
C LYS A 87 18.12 18.24 7.58
N ALA A 88 18.01 19.29 6.75
CA ALA A 88 18.96 20.40 6.75
C ALA A 88 19.03 21.13 8.11
N GLY A 89 17.90 21.22 8.82
CA GLY A 89 17.86 21.76 10.18
C GLY A 89 18.53 20.86 11.21
N CYS A 90 18.30 19.55 11.08
CA CYS A 90 18.93 18.54 11.94
C CYS A 90 20.44 18.56 11.76
N ASP A 91 20.93 18.59 10.51
CA ASP A 91 22.36 18.64 10.17
C ASP A 91 23.04 19.87 10.80
N GLU A 92 22.42 21.05 10.73
CA GLU A 92 22.97 22.28 11.33
C GLU A 92 23.12 22.23 12.85
N ILE A 93 22.13 21.65 13.54
CA ILE A 93 22.21 21.49 15.00
C ILE A 93 23.20 20.39 15.36
N TRP A 94 23.26 19.31 14.58
CA TRP A 94 24.21 18.23 14.77
C TRP A 94 25.66 18.68 14.62
N GLU A 95 25.97 19.44 13.57
CA GLU A 95 27.28 20.07 13.37
C GLU A 95 27.66 20.94 14.57
N LYS A 96 26.69 21.67 15.14
CA LYS A 96 26.94 22.52 16.31
C LYS A 96 27.25 21.70 17.56
N ILE A 97 26.52 20.62 17.80
CA ILE A 97 26.78 19.70 18.92
C ILE A 97 28.19 19.10 18.78
N CYS A 98 28.51 18.56 17.60
CA CYS A 98 29.82 18.00 17.30
C CYS A 98 30.94 19.03 17.47
N GLN A 99 30.73 20.27 17.02
CA GLN A 99 31.68 21.37 17.21
C GLN A 99 31.95 21.65 18.70
N VAL A 100 30.91 21.63 19.54
CA VAL A 100 31.07 21.87 20.99
C VAL A 100 31.80 20.71 21.66
N GLN A 101 31.58 19.47 21.21
CA GLN A 101 32.22 18.28 21.78
C GLN A 101 33.58 17.93 21.14
N GLY A 102 34.00 18.64 20.09
CA GLY A 102 35.24 18.34 19.36
C GLY A 102 35.17 17.04 18.56
N LYS A 103 33.99 16.67 18.07
CA LYS A 103 33.73 15.45 17.29
C LYS A 103 33.57 15.77 15.80
N ASP A 104 33.79 14.77 14.96
CA ASP A 104 33.54 14.88 13.53
C ASP A 104 32.03 14.78 13.25
N PRO A 105 31.40 15.71 12.51
CA PRO A 105 29.96 15.68 12.21
C PRO A 105 29.46 14.44 11.44
N SER A 106 30.36 13.62 10.89
CA SER A 106 30.03 12.36 10.23
C SER A 106 29.68 11.21 11.19
N VAL A 107 29.88 11.38 12.50
CA VAL A 107 29.47 10.38 13.49
C VAL A 107 27.96 10.43 13.73
N ASP A 108 27.36 9.27 14.01
CA ASP A 108 25.95 9.17 14.42
C ASP A 108 25.77 9.23 15.95
N ILE A 109 26.85 9.01 16.72
CA ILE A 109 26.87 9.12 18.19
C ILE A 109 28.12 9.89 18.61
N THR A 110 27.97 10.90 19.46
CA THR A 110 29.08 11.81 19.77
C THR A 110 30.01 11.33 20.88
N GLN A 111 29.52 10.51 21.82
CA GLN A 111 30.34 9.88 22.85
C GLN A 111 30.16 8.36 22.75
N ASP A 112 31.26 7.62 22.85
CA ASP A 112 31.16 6.20 23.13
C ASP A 112 30.43 6.09 24.48
N VAL A 113 29.28 5.42 24.50
CA VAL A 113 28.54 5.17 25.73
C VAL A 113 29.46 4.35 26.61
N VAL A 114 30.22 5.02 27.46
CA VAL A 114 30.89 4.40 28.59
C VAL A 114 29.77 4.18 29.57
N ASP A 115 29.09 3.05 29.40
CA ASP A 115 28.28 2.46 30.45
C ASP A 115 29.15 2.49 31.71
N GLU A 116 28.58 2.89 32.85
CA GLU A 116 29.29 2.91 34.14
C GLU A 116 29.54 1.46 34.65
N SER A 117 29.90 0.54 33.75
CA SER A 117 30.54 -0.73 34.01
C SER A 117 32.07 -0.58 33.82
N GLU A 118 32.73 0.32 34.55
CA GLU A 118 34.20 0.28 34.64
C GLU A 118 34.71 -1.04 35.28
N ASP A 119 33.82 -1.90 35.80
CA ASP A 119 34.12 -3.30 36.11
C ASP A 119 34.18 -4.23 34.87
N GLU A 120 33.67 -3.84 33.69
CA GLU A 120 33.67 -4.68 32.47
C GLU A 120 34.80 -4.35 31.48
N ARG A 121 35.47 -3.19 31.59
CA ARG A 121 36.61 -2.84 30.69
C ARG A 121 37.88 -3.65 30.95
N LEU A 122 37.96 -4.38 32.06
CA LEU A 122 39.03 -5.35 32.28
C LEU A 122 38.80 -6.67 31.51
N ASP A 123 37.59 -6.90 30.98
CA ASP A 123 37.21 -8.15 30.34
C ASP A 123 37.20 -8.12 28.79
N GLU A 124 37.48 -6.98 28.15
CA GLU A 124 37.54 -6.91 26.67
C GLU A 124 38.76 -7.62 26.07
N MET A 125 39.78 -7.95 26.87
CA MET A 125 40.92 -8.75 26.42
C MET A 125 40.89 -10.19 26.95
N SER A 126 39.86 -10.60 27.71
CA SER A 126 39.83 -11.93 28.37
C SER A 126 38.44 -12.45 28.78
N SER A 127 37.31 -11.97 28.24
CA SER A 127 36.01 -12.62 28.47
C SER A 127 35.84 -13.85 27.56
N PRO A 128 35.43 -15.02 28.10
CA PRO A 128 34.96 -16.13 27.28
C PRO A 128 33.79 -15.65 26.41
N GLY A 129 33.52 -16.35 25.31
CA GLY A 129 32.27 -16.13 24.56
C GLY A 129 31.06 -16.17 25.52
N LEU A 130 29.97 -15.50 25.16
CA LEU A 130 28.71 -15.67 25.88
C LEU A 130 28.30 -17.15 25.75
N GLU A 131 28.56 -17.94 26.80
CA GLU A 131 28.19 -19.35 26.84
C GLU A 131 26.74 -19.46 27.30
N LEU A 132 25.91 -20.12 26.48
CA LEU A 132 24.53 -20.39 26.85
C LEU A 132 24.50 -21.52 27.89
N PRO A 133 23.78 -21.36 29.01
CA PRO A 133 23.51 -22.46 29.91
C PRO A 133 22.86 -23.64 29.16
N PRO A 134 23.10 -24.89 29.56
CA PRO A 134 22.44 -26.03 28.95
C PRO A 134 20.92 -25.93 29.12
N CYS A 135 20.16 -26.39 28.13
CA CYS A 135 18.69 -26.45 28.18
C CYS A 135 18.24 -27.51 29.20
N GLU A 136 18.19 -27.13 30.47
CA GLU A 136 17.78 -27.99 31.59
C GLU A 136 16.69 -27.30 32.42
N LEU A 137 15.75 -28.08 32.96
CA LEU A 137 14.59 -27.59 33.74
C LEU A 137 14.99 -26.64 34.89
N ASN A 138 16.07 -26.97 35.60
CA ASN A 138 16.58 -26.20 36.74
C ASN A 138 17.38 -24.95 36.35
N ARG A 139 17.60 -24.71 35.05
CA ARG A 139 18.34 -23.57 34.49
C ARG A 139 17.45 -22.62 33.70
N LEU A 140 16.14 -22.92 33.59
CA LEU A 140 15.20 -22.11 32.81
C LEU A 140 15.08 -20.67 33.33
N GLU A 141 15.11 -20.46 34.65
CA GLU A 141 15.09 -19.13 35.25
C GLU A 141 16.35 -18.33 34.88
N ASP A 142 17.53 -18.91 35.10
CA ASP A 142 18.83 -18.33 34.71
C ASP A 142 18.85 -17.94 33.22
N LEU A 143 18.27 -18.79 32.36
CA LEU A 143 18.18 -18.57 30.92
C LEU A 143 17.24 -17.42 30.56
N ALA A 144 16.07 -17.36 31.19
CA ALA A 144 15.11 -16.28 30.97
C ALA A 144 15.71 -14.93 31.37
N GLU A 145 16.41 -14.87 32.52
CA GLU A 145 17.09 -13.65 32.98
C GLU A 145 18.25 -13.25 32.05
N LEU A 146 19.03 -14.23 31.57
CA LEU A 146 20.11 -13.99 30.61
C LEU A 146 19.59 -13.38 29.30
N VAL A 147 18.49 -13.93 28.76
CA VAL A 147 17.85 -13.42 27.55
C VAL A 147 17.31 -12.02 27.79
N ALA A 148 16.52 -11.82 28.84
CA ALA A 148 15.89 -10.53 29.17
C ALA A 148 16.92 -9.41 29.40
N SER A 149 18.00 -9.70 30.13
CA SER A 149 19.09 -8.74 30.38
C SER A 149 19.94 -8.43 29.14
N SER A 150 19.93 -9.32 28.14
CA SER A 150 20.70 -9.12 26.90
C SER A 150 19.96 -8.29 25.86
N LEU A 151 18.62 -8.25 25.88
CA LEU A 151 17.80 -7.53 24.88
C LEU A 151 18.03 -6.01 24.82
N PRO A 152 18.21 -5.28 25.95
CA PRO A 152 18.43 -3.84 25.91
C PRO A 152 19.80 -3.44 25.32
N SER A 153 20.80 -4.32 25.40
CA SER A 153 22.18 -4.03 24.97
C SER A 153 22.42 -4.56 23.55
N PRO A 154 22.76 -3.71 22.55
CA PRO A 154 23.01 -4.14 21.18
C PRO A 154 24.14 -5.18 21.06
N LEU A 155 25.22 -5.02 21.82
CA LEU A 155 26.36 -5.94 21.81
C LEU A 155 25.98 -7.31 22.39
N ARG A 156 25.24 -7.32 23.51
CA ARG A 156 24.79 -8.59 24.13
C ARG A 156 23.73 -9.27 23.27
N ARG A 157 22.82 -8.53 22.65
CA ARG A 157 21.88 -9.05 21.63
C ARG A 157 22.61 -9.80 20.52
N GLU A 158 23.67 -9.21 19.98
CA GLU A 158 24.44 -9.83 18.90
C GLU A 158 25.14 -11.11 19.35
N LYS A 159 25.82 -11.08 20.51
CA LYS A 159 26.45 -12.28 21.09
C LYS A 159 25.43 -13.37 21.39
N LEU A 160 24.26 -13.02 21.94
CA LEU A 160 23.16 -13.94 22.23
C LEU A 160 22.62 -14.59 20.96
N ALA A 161 22.36 -13.80 19.92
CA ALA A 161 21.89 -14.33 18.64
C ALA A 161 22.87 -15.36 18.05
N LEU A 162 24.17 -15.05 18.05
CA LEU A 162 25.20 -15.96 17.54
C LEU A 162 25.31 -17.24 18.37
N ALA A 163 25.17 -17.15 19.70
CA ALA A 163 25.21 -18.33 20.57
C ALA A 163 24.01 -19.25 20.32
N VAL A 164 22.79 -18.68 20.21
CA VAL A 164 21.56 -19.44 19.95
C VAL A 164 21.61 -20.13 18.58
N GLU A 165 22.17 -19.46 17.57
CA GLU A 165 22.31 -19.97 16.20
C GLU A 165 23.25 -21.19 16.13
N ASN A 166 24.44 -21.10 16.74
CA ASN A 166 25.49 -22.11 16.58
C ASN A 166 25.22 -23.42 17.34
N GLU A 167 24.40 -23.40 18.39
CA GLU A 167 24.23 -24.56 19.28
C GLU A 167 22.97 -25.40 18.99
N GLY A 168 22.21 -25.04 17.94
CA GLY A 168 20.89 -25.64 17.68
C GLY A 168 19.95 -25.46 18.87
N TYR A 169 20.11 -24.34 19.58
CA TYR A 169 19.57 -24.14 20.93
C TYR A 169 18.04 -24.11 20.95
N ILE A 170 17.43 -23.52 19.92
CA ILE A 170 15.96 -23.45 19.77
C ILE A 170 15.34 -24.84 19.81
N ARG A 171 15.87 -25.82 19.07
CA ARG A 171 15.28 -27.18 19.04
C ARG A 171 15.34 -27.87 20.40
N LYS A 172 16.46 -27.72 21.13
CA LYS A 172 16.62 -28.26 22.49
C LYS A 172 15.65 -27.60 23.48
N LEU A 173 15.37 -26.30 23.33
CA LEU A 173 14.35 -25.61 24.11
C LEU A 173 12.95 -26.13 23.82
N LEU A 174 12.63 -26.43 22.55
CA LEU A 174 11.35 -27.01 22.16
C LEU A 174 11.19 -28.45 22.70
N ASP A 175 12.25 -29.26 22.70
CA ASP A 175 12.23 -30.57 23.35
C ASP A 175 11.93 -30.45 24.86
N LEU A 176 12.53 -29.45 25.51
CA LEU A 176 12.29 -29.16 26.93
C LEU A 176 10.88 -28.63 27.19
N PHE A 177 10.32 -27.84 26.26
CA PHE A 177 8.94 -27.39 26.29
C PHE A 177 7.97 -28.58 26.33
N HIS A 178 8.15 -29.57 25.47
CA HIS A 178 7.32 -30.78 25.47
C HIS A 178 7.37 -31.51 26.82
N VAL A 179 8.55 -31.61 27.44
CA VAL A 179 8.70 -32.19 28.78
C VAL A 179 7.97 -31.36 29.85
N CYS A 180 8.08 -30.03 29.79
CA CYS A 180 7.36 -29.14 30.71
C CYS A 180 5.84 -29.24 30.55
N GLU A 181 5.36 -29.36 29.30
CA GLU A 181 3.94 -29.53 28.97
C GLU A 181 3.41 -30.87 29.49
N ASP A 182 4.13 -31.97 29.26
CA ASP A 182 3.77 -33.31 29.74
C ASP A 182 3.74 -33.41 31.28
N LEU A 183 4.62 -32.67 31.96
CA LEU A 183 4.68 -32.60 33.42
C LEU A 183 3.70 -31.59 34.03
N GLU A 184 2.95 -30.85 33.21
CA GLU A 184 2.13 -29.70 33.62
C GLU A 184 2.91 -28.65 34.45
N ASN A 185 4.22 -28.51 34.18
CA ASN A 185 5.10 -27.59 34.91
C ASN A 185 4.91 -26.14 34.46
N ARG A 186 3.97 -25.44 35.09
CA ARG A 186 3.61 -24.06 34.73
C ARG A 186 4.77 -23.06 34.83
N GLU A 187 5.61 -23.19 35.85
CA GLU A 187 6.74 -22.28 36.05
C GLU A 187 7.76 -22.43 34.91
N GLY A 188 8.10 -23.68 34.57
CA GLY A 188 8.96 -23.96 33.41
C GLY A 188 8.38 -23.44 32.09
N LEU A 189 7.06 -23.59 31.87
CA LEU A 189 6.37 -23.09 30.68
C LEU A 189 6.41 -21.56 30.58
N HIS A 190 6.26 -20.84 31.71
CA HIS A 190 6.39 -19.38 31.77
C HIS A 190 7.82 -18.91 31.43
N HIS A 191 8.85 -19.59 31.95
CA HIS A 191 10.24 -19.26 31.58
C HIS A 191 10.50 -19.51 30.10
N ILE A 192 10.00 -20.63 29.55
CA ILE A 192 10.15 -20.94 28.13
C ILE A 192 9.43 -19.89 27.26
N TYR A 193 8.25 -19.43 27.66
CA TYR A 193 7.56 -18.32 27.00
C TYR A 193 8.46 -17.08 26.89
N GLU A 194 9.04 -16.63 28.01
CA GLU A 194 9.91 -15.44 28.03
C GLU A 194 11.19 -15.64 27.19
N ILE A 195 11.78 -16.83 27.24
CA ILE A 195 12.96 -17.18 26.42
C ILE A 195 12.62 -17.13 24.93
N ILE A 196 11.55 -17.80 24.49
CA ILE A 196 11.16 -17.86 23.07
C ILE A 196 10.75 -16.48 22.55
N LYS A 197 10.01 -15.70 23.35
CA LYS A 197 9.67 -14.32 23.06
C LYS A 197 10.93 -13.46 22.93
N GLY A 198 11.89 -13.61 23.85
CA GLY A 198 13.15 -12.88 23.77
C GLY A 198 13.99 -13.25 22.54
N ILE A 199 14.08 -14.55 22.19
CA ILE A 199 14.74 -15.02 20.96
C ILE A 199 14.07 -14.42 19.71
N PHE A 200 12.74 -14.39 19.67
CA PHE A 200 11.99 -13.76 18.58
C PHE A 200 12.35 -12.27 18.42
N LEU A 201 12.45 -11.54 19.53
CA LEU A 201 12.79 -10.11 19.56
C LEU A 201 14.25 -9.80 19.16
N LEU A 202 15.12 -10.81 19.05
CA LEU A 202 16.45 -10.64 18.46
C LEU A 202 16.37 -10.25 16.97
N ASN A 203 15.26 -10.56 16.30
CA ASN A 203 14.94 -10.14 14.94
C ASN A 203 16.06 -10.50 13.94
N ARG A 204 16.48 -11.76 13.90
CA ARG A 204 17.55 -12.28 13.02
C ARG A 204 16.99 -13.36 12.08
N THR A 205 17.38 -13.29 10.81
CA THR A 205 16.91 -14.20 9.75
C THR A 205 17.16 -15.67 10.07
N ALA A 206 18.40 -16.02 10.47
CA ALA A 206 18.76 -17.41 10.78
C ALA A 206 17.92 -18.01 11.92
N LEU A 207 17.56 -17.20 12.91
CA LEU A 207 16.69 -17.65 14.01
C LEU A 207 15.26 -17.86 13.51
N PHE A 208 14.73 -16.94 12.70
CA PHE A 208 13.41 -17.09 12.08
C PHE A 208 13.32 -18.30 11.14
N GLU A 209 14.35 -18.62 10.38
CA GLU A 209 14.40 -19.83 9.55
C GLU A 209 14.21 -21.11 10.38
N VAL A 210 14.84 -21.18 11.57
CA VAL A 210 14.67 -22.32 12.48
C VAL A 210 13.30 -22.28 13.17
N MET A 211 12.93 -21.16 13.78
CA MET A 211 11.67 -21.01 14.54
C MET A 211 10.44 -21.25 13.67
N PHE A 212 10.46 -20.77 12.42
CA PHE A 212 9.32 -20.86 11.51
C PHE A 212 9.41 -22.05 10.55
N SER A 213 10.40 -22.92 10.71
CA SER A 213 10.43 -24.19 10.00
C SER A 213 9.17 -25.02 10.27
N GLU A 214 8.77 -25.88 9.33
CA GLU A 214 7.56 -26.69 9.45
C GLU A 214 7.54 -27.54 10.73
N GLU A 215 8.70 -28.05 11.14
CA GLU A 215 8.87 -28.88 12.33
C GLU A 215 8.71 -28.08 13.63
N CYS A 216 9.14 -26.81 13.65
CA CYS A 216 9.24 -26.04 14.90
C CYS A 216 8.06 -25.08 15.12
N ILE A 217 7.43 -24.56 14.06
CA ILE A 217 6.53 -23.39 14.15
C ILE A 217 5.34 -23.62 15.07
N MET A 218 4.76 -24.83 15.09
CA MET A 218 3.63 -25.13 15.98
C MET A 218 4.07 -25.20 17.44
N ASP A 219 5.27 -25.70 17.72
CA ASP A 219 5.82 -25.77 19.07
C ASP A 219 6.24 -24.38 19.57
N VAL A 220 6.79 -23.54 18.70
CA VAL A 220 7.04 -22.11 18.99
C VAL A 220 5.75 -21.40 19.37
N ILE A 221 4.66 -21.61 18.60
CA ILE A 221 3.34 -21.06 18.93
C ILE A 221 2.85 -21.61 20.28
N GLY A 222 3.07 -22.90 20.54
CA GLY A 222 2.76 -23.54 21.82
C GLY A 222 3.49 -22.92 23.00
N CYS A 223 4.79 -22.64 22.86
CA CYS A 223 5.55 -21.90 23.87
C CYS A 223 4.92 -20.53 24.14
N LEU A 224 4.48 -19.84 23.09
CA LEU A 224 3.86 -18.52 23.16
C LEU A 224 2.41 -18.52 23.71
N GLU A 225 1.82 -19.67 24.02
CA GLU A 225 0.50 -19.78 24.65
C GLU A 225 0.54 -19.43 26.15
N PHE A 226 1.69 -19.59 26.80
CA PHE A 226 1.87 -19.55 28.25
C PHE A 226 2.35 -18.18 28.77
N ASP A 227 1.72 -17.11 28.31
CA ASP A 227 2.00 -15.74 28.77
C ASP A 227 1.78 -15.60 30.29
N PRO A 228 2.82 -15.29 31.09
CA PRO A 228 2.71 -15.13 32.54
C PRO A 228 1.76 -14.00 32.96
N ALA A 229 1.52 -13.02 32.07
CA ALA A 229 0.59 -11.92 32.31
C ALA A 229 -0.88 -12.37 32.30
N LEU A 230 -1.17 -13.56 31.77
CA LEU A 230 -2.53 -14.08 31.62
C LEU A 230 -2.81 -15.21 32.63
N PRO A 231 -4.03 -15.28 33.19
CA PRO A 231 -4.39 -16.30 34.17
C PRO A 231 -4.57 -17.70 33.58
N GLN A 232 -4.78 -17.80 32.26
CA GLN A 232 -4.88 -19.05 31.53
C GLN A 232 -4.15 -18.94 30.19
N PRO A 233 -3.55 -20.03 29.71
CA PRO A 233 -2.87 -20.04 28.43
C PRO A 233 -3.87 -19.77 27.30
N ARG A 234 -3.41 -19.01 26.30
CA ARG A 234 -4.16 -18.83 25.05
C ARG A 234 -4.16 -20.15 24.29
N ARG A 235 -5.15 -20.36 23.43
CA ARG A 235 -5.30 -21.61 22.64
C ARG A 235 -5.01 -21.38 21.17
N HIS A 236 -3.83 -20.85 20.88
CA HIS A 236 -3.38 -20.53 19.53
C HIS A 236 -3.23 -21.77 18.65
N ARG A 237 -2.60 -22.84 19.13
CA ARG A 237 -2.45 -24.12 18.41
C ARG A 237 -3.81 -24.75 18.10
N GLU A 238 -4.75 -24.73 19.06
CA GLU A 238 -6.11 -25.24 18.85
C GLU A 238 -6.84 -24.44 17.77
N PHE A 239 -6.76 -23.11 17.81
CA PHE A 239 -7.34 -22.26 16.77
C PHE A 239 -6.76 -22.59 15.39
N LEU A 240 -5.43 -22.64 15.27
CA LEU A 240 -4.69 -22.88 14.02
C LEU A 240 -4.83 -24.30 13.45
N THR A 241 -5.34 -25.25 14.23
CA THR A 241 -5.52 -26.65 13.79
C THR A 241 -6.99 -27.05 13.63
N LYS A 242 -7.91 -26.51 14.44
CA LYS A 242 -9.31 -26.95 14.47
C LYS A 242 -10.32 -25.91 13.99
N THR A 243 -10.13 -24.65 14.39
CA THR A 243 -10.97 -23.54 13.91
C THR A 243 -10.52 -23.13 12.51
N ALA A 244 -9.28 -23.49 12.20
CA ALA A 244 -8.56 -23.10 11.04
C ALA A 244 -8.77 -23.90 9.79
N HIS A 245 -9.37 -23.29 8.78
CA HIS A 245 -9.72 -23.99 7.56
C HIS A 245 -8.97 -23.41 6.38
N PHE A 246 -7.84 -24.02 6.04
CA PHE A 246 -7.20 -23.77 4.76
C PHE A 246 -8.11 -24.27 3.64
N LYS A 247 -8.60 -23.35 2.80
CA LYS A 247 -9.43 -23.66 1.64
C LYS A 247 -8.64 -23.43 0.38
N GLU A 248 -8.54 -24.50 -0.39
CA GLU A 248 -7.97 -24.47 -1.73
C GLU A 248 -9.08 -24.12 -2.73
N VAL A 249 -9.04 -22.91 -3.27
CA VAL A 249 -9.93 -22.53 -4.38
C VAL A 249 -9.60 -23.39 -5.61
N ILE A 250 -8.34 -23.67 -5.84
CA ILE A 250 -7.89 -24.67 -6.81
C ILE A 250 -6.92 -25.60 -6.07
N PRO A 251 -7.03 -26.92 -6.25
CA PRO A 251 -6.13 -27.86 -5.59
C PRO A 251 -4.66 -27.55 -5.87
N ILE A 252 -3.89 -27.36 -4.81
CA ILE A 252 -2.46 -27.09 -4.90
C ILE A 252 -1.72 -28.43 -4.88
N SER A 253 -1.10 -28.80 -6.01
CA SER A 253 -0.42 -30.09 -6.13
C SER A 253 0.97 -30.10 -5.50
N ASP A 254 1.62 -28.94 -5.44
CA ASP A 254 2.98 -28.81 -4.90
C ASP A 254 2.96 -28.69 -3.36
N PRO A 255 3.54 -29.67 -2.64
CA PRO A 255 3.62 -29.62 -1.18
C PRO A 255 4.47 -28.47 -0.67
N GLU A 256 5.50 -28.03 -1.42
CA GLU A 256 6.38 -26.92 -1.01
C GLU A 256 5.62 -25.59 -1.02
N LEU A 257 4.86 -25.32 -2.08
CA LEU A 257 3.97 -24.15 -2.15
C LEU A 257 2.97 -24.15 -0.99
N ARG A 258 2.34 -25.30 -0.72
CA ARG A 258 1.39 -25.43 0.40
C ARG A 258 2.07 -25.15 1.75
N GLN A 259 3.27 -25.69 1.97
CA GLN A 259 4.06 -25.46 3.17
C GLN A 259 4.39 -23.96 3.32
N LYS A 260 4.81 -23.28 2.25
CA LYS A 260 5.09 -21.83 2.24
C LYS A 260 3.86 -20.99 2.54
N ILE A 261 2.69 -21.34 1.99
CA ILE A 261 1.42 -20.66 2.32
C ILE A 261 1.10 -20.81 3.82
N HIS A 262 1.20 -22.02 4.37
CA HIS A 262 0.96 -22.24 5.80
C HIS A 262 1.98 -21.53 6.68
N GLN A 263 3.26 -21.55 6.32
CA GLN A 263 4.32 -20.84 7.03
C GLN A 263 4.01 -19.34 7.07
N THR A 264 3.69 -18.74 5.92
CA THR A 264 3.36 -17.32 5.82
C THR A 264 2.17 -16.95 6.69
N TYR A 265 1.09 -17.73 6.62
CA TYR A 265 -0.11 -17.50 7.44
C TYR A 265 0.20 -17.60 8.95
N ARG A 266 0.96 -18.61 9.37
CA ARG A 266 1.31 -18.81 10.79
C ARG A 266 2.24 -17.71 11.31
N VAL A 267 3.20 -17.27 10.51
CA VAL A 267 4.11 -16.17 10.88
C VAL A 267 3.34 -14.85 11.00
N GLN A 268 2.44 -14.55 10.06
CA GLN A 268 1.53 -13.40 10.18
C GLN A 268 0.62 -13.52 11.40
N TYR A 269 0.11 -14.71 11.70
CA TYR A 269 -0.68 -14.93 12.91
C TYR A 269 0.12 -14.65 14.20
N ILE A 270 1.39 -15.07 14.25
CA ILE A 270 2.28 -14.74 15.37
C ILE A 270 2.42 -13.22 15.50
N GLN A 271 2.68 -12.53 14.39
CA GLN A 271 2.80 -11.08 14.36
C GLN A 271 1.52 -10.36 14.82
N ASP A 272 0.35 -10.76 14.31
CA ASP A 272 -0.88 -9.98 14.50
C ASP A 272 -1.64 -10.34 15.78
N MET A 273 -1.57 -11.61 16.21
CA MET A 273 -2.45 -12.14 17.28
C MET A 273 -1.69 -12.58 18.53
N VAL A 274 -0.45 -13.05 18.38
CA VAL A 274 0.34 -13.59 19.49
C VAL A 274 1.22 -12.50 20.10
N LEU A 275 2.03 -11.82 19.27
CA LEU A 275 2.94 -10.76 19.65
C LEU A 275 2.66 -9.47 18.84
N PRO A 276 1.47 -8.87 18.97
CA PRO A 276 1.14 -7.64 18.26
C PRO A 276 2.09 -6.51 18.66
N THR A 277 2.67 -5.84 17.68
CA THR A 277 3.52 -4.66 17.92
C THR A 277 2.66 -3.58 18.59
N PRO A 278 3.00 -3.13 19.82
CA PRO A 278 2.12 -2.28 20.63
C PRO A 278 2.00 -0.83 20.10
N SER A 279 2.77 -0.42 19.09
CA SER A 279 2.85 0.96 18.61
C SER A 279 3.22 1.07 17.13
N VAL A 280 2.60 2.04 16.42
CA VAL A 280 2.94 2.43 15.03
C VAL A 280 4.36 3.06 14.95
N PHE A 281 4.89 3.54 16.07
CA PHE A 281 6.25 4.10 16.15
C PHE A 281 7.36 3.03 16.26
N GLU A 282 6.97 1.76 16.48
CA GLU A 282 7.88 0.62 16.63
C GLU A 282 7.92 -0.29 15.39
N GLU A 283 7.29 0.10 14.27
CA GLU A 283 7.22 -0.70 13.03
C GLU A 283 8.59 -1.16 12.49
N ASN A 284 9.66 -0.44 12.83
CA ASN A 284 11.03 -0.80 12.43
C ASN A 284 11.71 -1.84 13.33
N MET A 285 11.14 -2.21 14.49
CA MET A 285 11.75 -3.17 15.42
C MET A 285 11.76 -4.60 14.90
N LEU A 286 10.79 -4.98 14.05
CA LEU A 286 10.64 -6.31 13.46
C LEU A 286 10.83 -6.29 11.93
N SER A 287 11.71 -5.42 11.43
CA SER A 287 12.00 -5.27 9.99
C SER A 287 12.41 -6.58 9.30
N THR A 288 13.16 -7.45 9.98
CA THR A 288 13.54 -8.77 9.46
C THR A 288 12.34 -9.71 9.37
N LEU A 289 11.39 -9.65 10.32
CA LEU A 289 10.14 -10.42 10.25
C LEU A 289 9.27 -9.96 9.07
N HIS A 290 9.11 -8.64 8.90
CA HIS A 290 8.39 -8.08 7.76
C HIS A 290 9.03 -8.51 6.44
N SER A 291 10.37 -8.48 6.38
CA SER A 291 11.13 -8.94 5.22
C SER A 291 10.91 -10.44 4.97
N PHE A 292 10.91 -11.28 6.01
CA PHE A 292 10.63 -12.71 5.90
C PHE A 292 9.24 -12.98 5.30
N ILE A 293 8.20 -12.32 5.81
CA ILE A 293 6.83 -12.44 5.29
C ILE A 293 6.77 -11.94 3.84
N PHE A 294 7.44 -10.84 3.54
CA PHE A 294 7.51 -10.26 2.19
C PHE A 294 8.14 -11.24 1.19
N PHE A 295 9.32 -11.79 1.49
CA PHE A 295 9.98 -12.74 0.59
C PHE A 295 9.17 -14.03 0.40
N ASN A 296 8.56 -14.55 1.47
CA ASN A 296 7.65 -15.68 1.35
C ASN A 296 6.46 -15.40 0.41
N LYS A 297 5.86 -14.21 0.46
CA LYS A 297 4.79 -13.82 -0.46
C LYS A 297 5.27 -13.76 -1.91
N VAL A 298 6.46 -13.20 -2.15
CA VAL A 298 7.08 -13.16 -3.48
C VAL A 298 7.31 -14.57 -4.02
N GLU A 299 7.81 -15.49 -3.19
CA GLU A 299 8.01 -16.90 -3.57
C GLU A 299 6.69 -17.61 -3.89
N ILE A 300 5.66 -17.46 -3.04
CA ILE A 300 4.32 -18.02 -3.30
C ILE A 300 3.78 -17.55 -4.64
N VAL A 301 3.90 -16.25 -4.94
CA VAL A 301 3.44 -15.69 -6.22
C VAL A 301 4.23 -16.26 -7.39
N GLY A 302 5.55 -16.37 -7.26
CA GLY A 302 6.41 -16.97 -8.29
C GLY A 302 6.05 -18.44 -8.57
N MET A 303 5.89 -19.25 -7.52
CA MET A 303 5.52 -20.67 -7.65
C MET A 303 4.14 -20.84 -8.31
N LEU A 304 3.16 -20.00 -7.97
CA LEU A 304 1.85 -20.00 -8.62
C LEU A 304 1.91 -19.52 -10.07
N GLN A 305 2.75 -18.52 -10.36
CA GLN A 305 2.96 -18.00 -11.72
C GLN A 305 3.59 -19.07 -12.63
N ASP A 306 4.53 -19.86 -12.10
CA ASP A 306 5.23 -20.91 -12.84
C ASP A 306 4.39 -22.20 -13.00
N ASP A 307 3.33 -22.39 -12.20
CA ASP A 307 2.39 -23.50 -12.35
C ASP A 307 1.35 -23.23 -13.44
N GLU A 308 1.76 -23.50 -14.68
CA GLU A 308 0.93 -23.34 -15.88
C GLU A 308 -0.36 -24.18 -15.82
N LYS A 309 -0.35 -25.34 -15.14
CA LYS A 309 -1.54 -26.19 -14.98
C LYS A 309 -2.54 -25.54 -14.04
N PHE A 310 -2.07 -25.02 -12.91
CA PHE A 310 -2.89 -24.28 -11.97
C PHE A 310 -3.59 -23.10 -12.65
N LEU A 311 -2.83 -22.27 -13.38
CA LEU A 311 -3.37 -21.12 -14.10
C LEU A 311 -4.34 -21.53 -15.22
N THR A 312 -4.05 -22.61 -15.95
CA THR A 312 -4.96 -23.13 -16.98
C THR A 312 -6.32 -23.51 -16.38
N VAL A 313 -6.31 -24.22 -15.26
CA VAL A 313 -7.54 -24.63 -14.57
C VAL A 313 -8.29 -23.41 -14.00
N LEU A 314 -7.57 -22.42 -13.48
CA LEU A 314 -8.15 -21.17 -12.98
C LEU A 314 -8.96 -20.45 -14.06
N PHE A 315 -8.35 -20.15 -15.20
CA PHE A 315 -9.02 -19.40 -16.27
C PHE A 315 -10.10 -20.22 -16.99
N ALA A 316 -9.92 -21.54 -17.10
CA ALA A 316 -10.95 -22.41 -17.62
C ALA A 316 -12.20 -22.39 -16.73
N GLN A 317 -12.07 -22.54 -15.41
CA GLN A 317 -13.23 -22.51 -14.51
C GLN A 317 -13.86 -21.13 -14.40
N LEU A 318 -13.07 -20.05 -14.50
CA LEU A 318 -13.59 -18.68 -14.48
C LEU A 318 -14.51 -18.38 -15.68
N THR A 319 -14.20 -18.93 -16.84
CA THR A 319 -14.93 -18.68 -18.11
C THR A 319 -15.99 -19.72 -18.43
N ASP A 320 -15.99 -20.86 -17.74
CA ASP A 320 -16.98 -21.92 -17.93
C ASP A 320 -18.36 -21.52 -17.39
N GLU A 321 -19.37 -21.54 -18.26
CA GLU A 321 -20.78 -21.26 -17.92
C GLU A 321 -21.35 -22.25 -16.91
N THR A 322 -20.77 -23.45 -16.82
CA THR A 322 -21.21 -24.51 -15.90
C THR A 322 -20.61 -24.37 -14.49
N THR A 323 -19.68 -23.44 -14.28
CA THR A 323 -19.13 -23.16 -12.96
C THR A 323 -20.21 -22.56 -12.06
N ASP A 324 -20.30 -23.09 -10.85
CA ASP A 324 -21.21 -22.62 -9.81
C ASP A 324 -20.90 -21.18 -9.38
N ASP A 325 -21.90 -20.40 -9.01
CA ASP A 325 -21.75 -18.96 -8.71
C ASP A 325 -20.87 -18.73 -7.47
N ASP A 326 -21.04 -19.52 -6.40
CA ASP A 326 -20.18 -19.43 -5.21
C ASP A 326 -18.74 -19.78 -5.58
N LYS A 327 -18.57 -20.80 -6.42
CA LYS A 327 -17.24 -21.20 -6.90
C LYS A 327 -16.58 -20.13 -7.74
N ARG A 328 -17.33 -19.49 -8.65
CA ARG A 328 -16.83 -18.40 -9.48
C ARG A 328 -16.45 -17.19 -8.64
N HIS A 329 -17.26 -16.84 -7.64
CA HIS A 329 -16.94 -15.78 -6.70
C HIS A 329 -15.62 -16.05 -5.95
N GLU A 330 -15.36 -17.29 -5.52
CA GLU A 330 -14.08 -17.67 -4.93
C GLU A 330 -12.90 -17.54 -5.89
N LEU A 331 -13.06 -17.96 -7.15
CA LEU A 331 -12.03 -17.91 -8.18
C LEU A 331 -11.66 -16.46 -8.52
N VAL A 332 -12.66 -15.58 -8.66
CA VAL A 332 -12.44 -14.15 -8.95
C VAL A 332 -11.77 -13.46 -7.78
N ASN A 333 -12.18 -13.75 -6.54
CA ASN A 333 -11.51 -13.19 -5.35
C ASN A 333 -10.07 -13.71 -5.22
N PHE A 334 -9.82 -14.99 -5.51
CA PHE A 334 -8.47 -15.52 -5.56
C PHE A 334 -7.62 -14.76 -6.59
N LEU A 335 -8.13 -14.58 -7.82
CA LEU A 335 -7.41 -13.86 -8.88
C LEU A 335 -7.17 -12.39 -8.51
N LYS A 336 -8.14 -11.73 -7.86
CA LYS A 336 -8.00 -10.38 -7.32
C LYS A 336 -6.85 -10.29 -6.33
N GLU A 337 -6.80 -11.16 -5.33
CA GLU A 337 -5.72 -11.18 -4.33
C GLU A 337 -4.38 -11.52 -4.98
N PHE A 338 -4.36 -12.45 -5.94
CA PHE A 338 -3.16 -12.80 -6.70
C PHE A 338 -2.61 -11.60 -7.47
N CYS A 339 -3.48 -10.80 -8.11
CA CYS A 339 -3.08 -9.55 -8.75
C CYS A 339 -2.69 -8.46 -7.72
N ALA A 340 -3.34 -8.39 -6.55
CA ALA A 340 -2.97 -7.44 -5.50
C ALA A 340 -1.54 -7.69 -4.99
N PHE A 341 -1.13 -8.95 -4.86
CA PHE A 341 0.24 -9.29 -4.47
C PHE A 341 1.30 -8.86 -5.50
N SER A 342 0.92 -8.57 -6.75
CA SER A 342 1.85 -8.03 -7.74
C SER A 342 2.50 -6.70 -7.30
N GLN A 343 1.87 -5.96 -6.38
CA GLN A 343 2.43 -4.75 -5.77
C GLN A 343 3.70 -5.01 -4.96
N THR A 344 3.85 -6.23 -4.43
CA THR A 344 5.04 -6.66 -3.68
C THR A 344 6.17 -7.12 -4.59
N LEU A 345 5.91 -7.31 -5.88
CA LEU A 345 6.93 -7.75 -6.83
C LEU A 345 7.79 -6.56 -7.29
N GLN A 346 9.07 -6.85 -7.55
CA GLN A 346 9.93 -5.89 -8.24
C GLN A 346 9.40 -5.59 -9.65
N PRO A 347 9.63 -4.39 -10.23
CA PRO A 347 9.05 -3.99 -11.51
C PRO A 347 9.24 -5.00 -12.64
N GLN A 348 10.42 -5.62 -12.75
CA GLN A 348 10.72 -6.62 -13.79
C GLN A 348 9.89 -7.90 -13.62
N ASN A 349 9.76 -8.39 -12.38
CA ASN A 349 8.97 -9.59 -12.08
C ASN A 349 7.48 -9.31 -12.23
N ARG A 350 7.04 -8.10 -11.87
CA ARG A 350 5.67 -7.64 -12.08
C ARG A 350 5.29 -7.58 -13.57
N ASP A 351 6.17 -7.07 -14.42
CA ASP A 351 5.96 -7.07 -15.87
C ASP A 351 5.87 -8.50 -16.43
N ALA A 352 6.72 -9.41 -15.96
CA ALA A 352 6.67 -10.82 -16.33
C ALA A 352 5.36 -11.49 -15.88
N PHE A 353 4.94 -11.22 -14.64
CA PHE A 353 3.70 -11.71 -14.05
C PHE A 353 2.48 -11.37 -14.91
N PHE A 354 2.28 -10.08 -15.23
CA PHE A 354 1.13 -9.68 -16.05
C PHE A 354 1.22 -10.20 -17.48
N LYS A 355 2.42 -10.37 -18.05
CA LYS A 355 2.59 -11.03 -19.36
C LYS A 355 2.16 -12.50 -19.32
N THR A 356 2.51 -13.24 -18.27
CA THR A 356 2.04 -14.62 -18.09
C THR A 356 0.52 -14.65 -18.00
N LEU A 357 -0.10 -13.83 -17.14
CA LEU A 357 -1.56 -13.79 -17.02
C LEU A 357 -2.27 -13.39 -18.32
N SER A 358 -1.71 -12.44 -19.07
CA SER A 358 -2.21 -12.07 -20.39
C SER A 358 -2.13 -13.23 -21.38
N GLY A 359 -1.02 -13.98 -21.40
CA GLY A 359 -0.86 -15.16 -22.25
C GLY A 359 -1.83 -16.29 -21.88
N MET A 360 -2.22 -16.37 -20.60
CA MET A 360 -3.19 -17.34 -20.08
C MET A 360 -4.66 -16.93 -20.26
N GLY A 361 -4.92 -15.72 -20.75
CA GLY A 361 -6.25 -15.27 -21.11
C GLY A 361 -7.01 -14.46 -20.05
N ILE A 362 -6.30 -13.73 -19.17
CA ILE A 362 -6.96 -12.91 -18.13
C ILE A 362 -7.93 -11.87 -18.67
N LEU A 363 -7.64 -11.26 -19.83
CA LEU A 363 -8.50 -10.21 -20.40
C LEU A 363 -9.80 -10.80 -20.99
N GLN A 364 -9.71 -11.98 -21.61
CA GLN A 364 -10.86 -12.76 -22.05
C GLN A 364 -11.72 -13.19 -20.86
N ALA A 365 -11.07 -13.62 -19.77
CA ALA A 365 -11.80 -13.94 -18.54
C ALA A 365 -12.53 -12.72 -17.97
N LEU A 366 -11.89 -11.54 -17.96
CA LEU A 366 -12.54 -10.31 -17.51
C LEU A 366 -13.72 -9.90 -18.37
N GLU A 367 -13.66 -10.08 -19.69
CA GLU A 367 -14.78 -9.83 -20.61
C GLU A 367 -16.02 -10.66 -20.21
N VAL A 368 -15.82 -11.97 -19.97
CA VAL A 368 -16.89 -12.88 -19.52
C VAL A 368 -17.42 -12.48 -18.14
N ILE A 369 -16.53 -12.25 -17.18
CA ILE A 369 -16.88 -11.98 -15.77
C ILE A 369 -17.59 -10.63 -15.63
N LEU A 370 -17.16 -9.61 -16.38
CA LEU A 370 -17.82 -8.31 -16.40
C LEU A 370 -19.21 -8.39 -17.06
N GLY A 371 -19.41 -9.28 -18.03
CA GLY A 371 -20.74 -9.52 -18.62
C GLY A 371 -21.78 -10.13 -17.68
N MET A 372 -21.39 -10.55 -16.46
CA MET A 372 -22.29 -11.23 -15.51
C MET A 372 -23.11 -10.26 -14.66
N ASP A 373 -24.34 -10.65 -14.32
CA ASP A 373 -25.27 -9.87 -13.48
C ASP A 373 -24.99 -9.99 -11.96
N ASP A 374 -23.72 -10.12 -11.56
CA ASP A 374 -23.30 -10.17 -10.16
C ASP A 374 -22.48 -8.92 -9.80
N VAL A 375 -22.91 -8.18 -8.78
CA VAL A 375 -22.28 -6.91 -8.36
C VAL A 375 -20.92 -7.15 -7.70
N GLN A 376 -20.78 -8.18 -6.87
CA GLN A 376 -19.54 -8.47 -6.14
C GLN A 376 -18.46 -8.99 -7.09
N VAL A 377 -18.84 -9.87 -7.99
CA VAL A 377 -17.96 -10.41 -9.04
C VAL A 377 -17.48 -9.30 -9.97
N ARG A 378 -18.36 -8.39 -10.40
CA ARG A 378 -17.98 -7.24 -11.23
C ARG A 378 -17.08 -6.25 -10.50
N ALA A 379 -17.30 -6.02 -9.21
CA ALA A 379 -16.41 -5.18 -8.41
C ALA A 379 -15.00 -5.77 -8.32
N ALA A 380 -14.88 -7.07 -8.06
CA ALA A 380 -13.59 -7.74 -8.03
C ALA A 380 -12.91 -7.78 -9.41
N ALA A 381 -13.66 -7.97 -10.50
CA ALA A 381 -13.15 -7.86 -11.87
C ALA A 381 -12.65 -6.43 -12.19
N THR A 382 -13.33 -5.40 -11.70
CA THR A 382 -12.90 -4.00 -11.83
C THR A 382 -11.57 -3.76 -11.10
N ASP A 383 -11.39 -4.33 -9.91
CA ASP A 383 -10.12 -4.26 -9.19
C ASP A 383 -8.98 -4.97 -9.96
N ILE A 384 -9.23 -6.17 -10.50
CA ILE A 384 -8.26 -6.88 -11.35
C ILE A 384 -7.89 -6.05 -12.58
N PHE A 385 -8.90 -5.48 -13.26
CA PHE A 385 -8.69 -4.62 -14.42
C PHE A 385 -7.88 -3.37 -14.07
N SER A 386 -8.08 -2.81 -12.87
CA SER A 386 -7.31 -1.65 -12.40
C SER A 386 -5.82 -1.96 -12.30
N TYR A 387 -5.43 -3.12 -11.79
CA TYR A 387 -4.03 -3.54 -11.72
C TYR A 387 -3.42 -3.71 -13.12
N LEU A 388 -4.17 -4.29 -14.07
CA LEU A 388 -3.71 -4.45 -15.45
C LEU A 388 -3.47 -3.10 -16.14
N VAL A 389 -4.39 -2.15 -15.98
CA VAL A 389 -4.28 -0.80 -16.57
C VAL A 389 -3.19 0.02 -15.90
N GLU A 390 -3.02 -0.08 -14.58
CA GLU A 390 -1.99 0.64 -13.83
C GLU A 390 -0.58 0.18 -14.21
N TYR A 391 -0.37 -1.14 -14.31
CA TYR A 391 0.97 -1.70 -14.52
C TYR A 391 1.32 -1.98 -15.97
N ASN A 392 0.34 -2.27 -16.84
CA ASN A 392 0.60 -2.57 -18.24
C ASN A 392 -0.53 -2.10 -19.19
N PRO A 393 -0.73 -0.77 -19.35
CA PRO A 393 -1.81 -0.24 -20.18
C PRO A 393 -1.67 -0.62 -21.67
N SER A 394 -0.45 -0.74 -22.20
CA SER A 394 -0.22 -1.12 -23.61
C SER A 394 -0.68 -2.54 -23.93
N MET A 395 -0.51 -3.50 -23.01
CA MET A 395 -1.05 -4.85 -23.15
C MET A 395 -2.57 -4.84 -23.28
N VAL A 396 -3.26 -4.06 -22.43
CA VAL A 396 -4.73 -3.93 -22.49
C VAL A 396 -5.17 -3.34 -23.83
N ARG A 397 -4.48 -2.31 -24.32
CA ARG A 397 -4.76 -1.71 -25.64
C ARG A 397 -4.59 -2.69 -26.78
N GLU A 398 -3.51 -3.46 -26.77
CA GLU A 398 -3.21 -4.45 -27.80
C GLU A 398 -4.31 -5.51 -27.88
N PHE A 399 -4.77 -6.01 -26.74
CA PHE A 399 -5.88 -6.96 -26.66
C PHE A 399 -7.18 -6.37 -27.23
N VAL A 400 -7.59 -5.18 -26.75
CA VAL A 400 -8.83 -4.50 -27.17
C VAL A 400 -8.85 -4.22 -28.68
N MET A 401 -7.68 -3.97 -29.29
CA MET A 401 -7.59 -3.75 -30.74
C MET A 401 -7.69 -5.03 -31.58
N GLN A 402 -7.40 -6.19 -31.00
CA GLN A 402 -7.47 -7.50 -31.67
C GLN A 402 -8.86 -8.15 -31.56
N GLU A 403 -9.58 -7.86 -30.49
CA GLU A 403 -10.92 -8.36 -30.16
C GLU A 403 -11.95 -8.33 -31.32
N PRO A 404 -12.12 -7.22 -32.08
CA PRO A 404 -13.11 -7.14 -33.16
C PRO A 404 -12.73 -7.95 -34.41
N GLN A 405 -11.54 -8.54 -34.44
CA GLN A 405 -11.12 -9.44 -35.51
C GLN A 405 -11.43 -10.91 -35.16
N GLN A 406 -11.74 -11.19 -33.88
CA GLN A 406 -11.88 -12.54 -33.33
C GLN A 406 -13.34 -12.87 -32.93
N ASN A 407 -14.12 -11.89 -32.48
CA ASN A 407 -15.53 -12.06 -32.09
C ASN A 407 -16.49 -11.53 -33.17
N ASP A 408 -17.51 -12.33 -33.50
CA ASP A 408 -18.66 -11.94 -34.36
C ASP A 408 -19.74 -11.18 -33.56
N ASP A 409 -19.73 -11.34 -32.23
CA ASP A 409 -20.61 -10.62 -31.31
C ASP A 409 -19.94 -9.29 -30.92
N ASP A 410 -20.52 -8.16 -31.33
CA ASP A 410 -20.02 -6.78 -31.19
C ASP A 410 -19.76 -6.28 -29.73
N ILE A 411 -19.66 -7.18 -28.75
CA ILE A 411 -19.40 -6.85 -27.35
C ILE A 411 -17.89 -6.75 -27.16
N LEU A 412 -17.42 -5.53 -26.93
CA LEU A 412 -16.01 -5.26 -26.65
C LEU A 412 -15.79 -5.07 -25.15
N LEU A 413 -14.70 -5.58 -24.59
CA LEU A 413 -14.31 -5.41 -23.18
C LEU A 413 -14.37 -3.93 -22.77
N ILE A 414 -13.84 -3.04 -23.61
CA ILE A 414 -13.86 -1.60 -23.35
C ILE A 414 -15.27 -1.01 -23.37
N ASN A 415 -16.19 -1.56 -24.16
CA ASN A 415 -17.59 -1.15 -24.17
C ASN A 415 -18.31 -1.63 -22.91
N LEU A 416 -18.04 -2.84 -22.42
CA LEU A 416 -18.54 -3.32 -21.12
C LEU A 416 -18.10 -2.40 -19.98
N ILE A 417 -16.83 -1.97 -19.98
CA ILE A 417 -16.30 -1.01 -19.02
C ILE A 417 -17.03 0.35 -19.10
N ILE A 418 -17.28 0.86 -20.31
CA ILE A 418 -18.02 2.10 -20.52
C ILE A 418 -19.48 1.96 -20.03
N GLU A 419 -20.13 0.84 -20.34
CA GLU A 419 -21.50 0.55 -19.90
C GLU A 419 -21.60 0.45 -18.38
N HIS A 420 -20.67 -0.25 -17.73
CA HIS A 420 -20.61 -0.33 -16.26
C HIS A 420 -20.39 1.03 -15.60
N MET A 421 -19.54 1.86 -16.18
CA MET A 421 -19.34 3.22 -15.70
C MET A 421 -20.61 4.08 -15.84
N ILE A 422 -21.38 3.90 -16.92
CA ILE A 422 -22.64 4.62 -17.16
C ILE A 422 -23.77 4.08 -16.28
N CYS A 423 -23.80 2.78 -16.04
CA CYS A 423 -24.86 2.10 -15.29
C CYS A 423 -24.54 1.92 -13.81
N ASP A 424 -23.53 2.60 -13.27
CA ASP A 424 -23.15 2.50 -11.86
C ASP A 424 -24.33 2.89 -10.95
N THR A 425 -24.72 1.94 -10.09
CA THR A 425 -25.83 2.08 -9.16
C THR A 425 -25.41 2.68 -7.82
N ASP A 426 -24.10 2.88 -7.58
CA ASP A 426 -23.59 3.46 -6.34
C ASP A 426 -24.04 4.94 -6.18
N PRO A 427 -24.68 5.32 -5.05
CA PRO A 427 -25.07 6.71 -4.77
C PRO A 427 -23.91 7.72 -4.78
N GLU A 428 -22.69 7.28 -4.46
CA GLU A 428 -21.45 8.04 -4.46
C GLU A 428 -20.69 7.95 -5.78
N LEU A 429 -21.15 7.10 -6.72
CA LEU A 429 -20.51 6.86 -8.03
C LEU A 429 -19.05 6.38 -7.91
N GLY A 430 -18.72 5.65 -6.83
CA GLY A 430 -17.36 5.20 -6.55
C GLY A 430 -16.78 4.34 -7.68
N GLY A 431 -17.57 3.37 -8.17
CA GLY A 431 -17.18 2.49 -9.28
C GLY A 431 -17.01 3.25 -10.60
N ALA A 432 -17.94 4.16 -10.91
CA ALA A 432 -17.85 4.99 -12.11
C ALA A 432 -16.62 5.91 -12.09
N VAL A 433 -16.25 6.47 -10.94
CA VAL A 433 -15.04 7.30 -10.81
C VAL A 433 -13.78 6.47 -11.03
N GLN A 434 -13.72 5.25 -10.47
CA GLN A 434 -12.61 4.33 -10.70
C GLN A 434 -12.48 3.97 -12.18
N LEU A 435 -13.56 3.50 -12.81
CA LEU A 435 -13.59 3.12 -14.23
C LEU A 435 -13.26 4.30 -15.16
N MET A 436 -13.74 5.51 -14.84
CA MET A 436 -13.38 6.74 -15.57
C MET A 436 -11.88 7.01 -15.49
N GLY A 437 -11.27 6.80 -14.31
CA GLY A 437 -9.82 6.89 -14.13
C GLY A 437 -9.06 5.89 -15.01
N LEU A 438 -9.53 4.64 -15.07
CA LEU A 438 -8.92 3.60 -15.92
C LEU A 438 -9.04 3.91 -17.41
N LEU A 439 -10.23 4.33 -17.87
CA LEU A 439 -10.45 4.78 -19.25
C LEU A 439 -9.56 5.97 -19.60
N ARG A 440 -9.35 6.90 -18.66
CA ARG A 440 -8.42 8.01 -18.85
C ARG A 440 -7.02 7.52 -19.08
N THR A 441 -6.52 6.63 -18.24
CA THR A 441 -5.19 6.04 -18.43
C THR A 441 -5.10 5.33 -19.78
N LEU A 442 -6.12 4.60 -20.22
CA LEU A 442 -6.09 3.91 -21.51
C LEU A 442 -6.08 4.87 -22.71
N VAL A 443 -6.83 5.97 -22.66
CA VAL A 443 -6.96 6.94 -23.78
C VAL A 443 -5.88 8.02 -23.75
N ASP A 444 -5.15 8.18 -22.65
CA ASP A 444 -4.12 9.20 -22.50
C ASP A 444 -3.01 9.09 -23.57
N PRO A 445 -2.85 10.06 -24.47
CA PRO A 445 -1.82 10.01 -25.48
C PRO A 445 -0.39 10.19 -24.93
N GLU A 446 -0.22 10.63 -23.69
CA GLU A 446 1.08 10.86 -23.05
C GLU A 446 1.74 9.57 -22.55
N ASN A 447 0.95 8.55 -22.17
CA ASN A 447 1.45 7.25 -21.73
C ASN A 447 1.47 6.19 -22.86
N MET A 448 1.06 6.55 -24.08
CA MET A 448 1.26 5.77 -25.29
C MET A 448 2.70 6.01 -25.75
N LEU A 449 3.64 5.22 -25.20
CA LEU A 449 5.06 5.37 -25.46
C LEU A 449 5.33 5.42 -26.97
N ALA A 450 6.21 6.33 -27.37
CA ALA A 450 6.84 6.28 -28.68
C ALA A 450 7.83 5.11 -28.70
N THR A 451 7.35 3.87 -28.72
CA THR A 451 8.15 2.76 -29.24
C THR A 451 8.56 3.10 -30.67
N ALA A 452 9.58 2.39 -31.20
CA ALA A 452 10.09 2.63 -32.56
C ALA A 452 8.98 2.66 -33.65
N ASN A 453 7.79 2.13 -33.33
CA ASN A 453 6.56 2.24 -34.09
C ASN A 453 5.66 3.35 -33.52
N LYS A 454 5.66 4.54 -34.14
CA LYS A 454 4.72 5.67 -33.87
C LYS A 454 3.22 5.34 -34.14
N THR A 455 2.86 4.06 -34.24
CA THR A 455 1.57 3.58 -34.73
C THR A 455 0.57 3.32 -33.61
N GLU A 456 0.98 2.84 -32.43
CA GLU A 456 0.07 2.48 -31.31
C GLU A 456 -0.91 3.62 -30.99
N LYS A 457 -0.39 4.84 -30.81
CA LYS A 457 -1.22 6.03 -30.54
C LYS A 457 -2.27 6.28 -31.62
N THR A 458 -1.89 6.17 -32.89
CA THR A 458 -2.83 6.46 -34.00
C THR A 458 -3.85 5.33 -34.12
N GLU A 459 -3.41 4.09 -34.00
CA GLU A 459 -4.23 2.90 -34.15
C GLU A 459 -5.24 2.77 -33.00
N PHE A 460 -4.80 2.84 -31.74
CA PHE A 460 -5.69 2.72 -30.58
C PHE A 460 -6.69 3.88 -30.50
N LEU A 461 -6.26 5.13 -30.71
CA LEU A 461 -7.20 6.26 -30.70
C LEU A 461 -8.20 6.14 -31.85
N SER A 462 -7.77 5.80 -33.07
CA SER A 462 -8.68 5.60 -34.20
C SER A 462 -9.67 4.47 -33.92
N PHE A 463 -9.21 3.40 -33.28
CA PHE A 463 -10.05 2.31 -32.81
C PHE A 463 -11.10 2.81 -31.81
N PHE A 464 -10.68 3.50 -30.75
CA PHE A 464 -11.56 4.01 -29.70
C PHE A 464 -12.64 4.95 -30.24
N TYR A 465 -12.27 5.88 -31.14
CA TYR A 465 -13.25 6.77 -31.78
C TYR A 465 -14.25 6.02 -32.65
N LYS A 466 -13.81 4.98 -33.36
CA LYS A 466 -14.66 4.22 -34.27
C LYS A 466 -15.59 3.27 -33.52
N HIS A 467 -15.10 2.60 -32.49
CA HIS A 467 -15.78 1.47 -31.86
C HIS A 467 -16.33 1.75 -30.45
N CYS A 468 -15.89 2.82 -29.76
CA CYS A 468 -16.26 3.05 -28.36
C CYS A 468 -16.96 4.39 -28.14
N MET A 469 -16.64 5.42 -28.95
CA MET A 469 -17.19 6.77 -28.78
C MET A 469 -18.72 6.84 -28.88
N HIS A 470 -19.33 5.98 -29.69
CA HIS A 470 -20.77 5.94 -29.85
C HIS A 470 -21.47 5.42 -28.58
N VAL A 471 -20.88 4.43 -27.88
CA VAL A 471 -21.37 3.92 -26.59
C VAL A 471 -21.24 5.01 -25.52
N LEU A 472 -20.06 5.65 -25.44
CA LEU A 472 -19.80 6.71 -24.46
C LEU A 472 -20.72 7.93 -24.64
N SER A 473 -21.06 8.28 -25.89
CA SER A 473 -21.89 9.45 -26.20
C SER A 473 -23.39 9.16 -26.27
N ALA A 474 -23.81 7.89 -26.31
CA ALA A 474 -25.22 7.51 -26.43
C ALA A 474 -26.12 8.10 -25.32
N PRO A 475 -25.74 8.09 -24.02
CA PRO A 475 -26.56 8.70 -22.97
C PRO A 475 -26.74 10.21 -23.16
N LEU A 476 -25.72 10.91 -23.67
CA LEU A 476 -25.79 12.34 -23.94
C LEU A 476 -26.74 12.65 -25.09
N LEU A 477 -26.69 11.85 -26.15
CA LEU A 477 -27.58 12.00 -27.30
C LEU A 477 -29.03 11.69 -26.93
N ALA A 478 -29.27 10.63 -26.15
CA ALA A 478 -30.60 10.27 -25.63
C ALA A 478 -31.22 11.39 -24.77
N ASN A 479 -30.40 12.16 -24.05
CA ASN A 479 -30.88 13.31 -23.28
C ASN A 479 -31.24 14.54 -24.13
N THR A 480 -30.92 14.54 -25.43
CA THR A 480 -31.22 15.64 -26.36
C THR A 480 -32.42 15.38 -27.27
N THR A 481 -33.01 14.18 -27.23
CA THR A 481 -34.09 13.77 -28.13
C THR A 481 -35.50 14.10 -27.62
N GLU A 482 -35.71 14.30 -26.31
CA GLU A 482 -37.01 14.72 -25.74
C GLU A 482 -36.94 16.17 -25.21
N GLU A 483 -37.86 17.05 -25.64
CA GLU A 483 -37.95 18.47 -25.21
C GLU A 483 -38.26 18.66 -23.70
N LYS A 484 -38.38 17.58 -22.93
CA LYS A 484 -38.50 17.61 -21.47
C LYS A 484 -37.63 16.51 -20.86
N PRO A 485 -36.87 16.79 -19.79
CA PRO A 485 -36.23 15.73 -19.01
C PRO A 485 -37.34 14.82 -18.46
N SER A 486 -37.29 13.53 -18.80
CA SER A 486 -38.31 12.57 -18.40
C SER A 486 -38.33 12.42 -16.88
N LYS A 487 -39.52 12.60 -16.28
CA LYS A 487 -39.75 12.69 -14.83
C LYS A 487 -39.52 11.38 -14.04
N GLY A 488 -38.90 10.36 -14.64
CA GLY A 488 -38.54 9.11 -13.96
C GLY A 488 -37.09 9.07 -13.46
N MET A 489 -36.28 10.09 -13.76
CA MET A 489 -34.83 10.11 -13.55
C MET A 489 -34.39 10.86 -12.28
N GLU A 490 -35.13 10.79 -11.17
CA GLU A 490 -34.59 11.28 -9.88
C GLU A 490 -33.42 10.40 -9.36
N HIS A 491 -33.22 9.20 -9.95
CA HIS A 491 -32.08 8.33 -9.68
C HIS A 491 -30.86 8.56 -10.59
N LEU A 492 -30.95 9.39 -11.64
CA LEU A 492 -29.81 9.70 -12.50
C LEU A 492 -29.17 11.06 -12.12
N ARG A 493 -28.25 11.02 -11.15
CA ARG A 493 -27.14 11.99 -11.04
C ARG A 493 -26.12 11.85 -12.19
N LEU A 494 -26.48 11.11 -13.23
CA LEU A 494 -25.70 10.74 -14.42
C LEU A 494 -25.49 11.87 -15.45
N ASN A 495 -26.09 13.05 -15.26
CA ASN A 495 -25.87 14.21 -16.13
C ASN A 495 -24.42 14.74 -16.06
N ALA A 496 -23.68 14.38 -15.02
CA ALA A 496 -22.27 14.72 -14.92
C ALA A 496 -21.38 13.69 -15.62
N SER A 497 -21.64 12.38 -15.56
CA SER A 497 -20.58 11.38 -15.84
C SER A 497 -20.06 11.34 -17.28
N PRO A 498 -20.86 11.36 -18.37
CA PRO A 498 -20.28 11.28 -19.71
C PRO A 498 -19.72 12.63 -20.20
N LEU A 499 -20.34 13.76 -19.79
CA LEU A 499 -19.83 15.11 -20.07
C LEU A 499 -18.58 15.45 -19.22
N SER A 500 -18.54 14.99 -17.97
CA SER A 500 -17.35 15.05 -17.14
C SER A 500 -16.28 14.11 -17.68
N CYS A 501 -16.61 12.90 -18.14
CA CYS A 501 -15.68 12.01 -18.83
C CYS A 501 -15.09 12.70 -20.07
N LEU A 502 -15.90 13.24 -20.98
CA LEU A 502 -15.38 13.90 -22.18
C LEU A 502 -14.49 15.12 -21.85
N ASN A 503 -14.83 15.89 -20.81
CA ASN A 503 -14.00 17.01 -20.34
C ASN A 503 -12.74 16.54 -19.58
N PHE A 504 -12.82 15.44 -18.83
CA PHE A 504 -11.76 14.89 -17.97
C PHE A 504 -10.74 14.05 -18.76
N LEU A 505 -11.19 13.36 -19.81
CA LEU A 505 -10.37 12.56 -20.72
C LEU A 505 -9.57 13.43 -21.70
N HIS A 506 -9.79 14.75 -21.75
CA HIS A 506 -9.11 15.68 -22.68
C HIS A 506 -9.09 15.20 -24.14
N ILE A 507 -10.10 14.41 -24.54
CA ILE A 507 -10.20 13.82 -25.88
C ILE A 507 -10.38 14.96 -26.90
N PRO A 508 -9.40 15.23 -27.78
CA PRO A 508 -9.52 16.33 -28.73
C PRO A 508 -10.58 15.97 -29.77
N PHE A 509 -11.67 16.75 -29.83
CA PHE A 509 -12.66 16.61 -30.90
C PHE A 509 -11.94 16.58 -32.26
N PRO A 510 -12.12 15.54 -33.09
CA PRO A 510 -11.51 15.51 -34.40
C PRO A 510 -11.99 16.72 -35.20
N ALA A 511 -11.05 17.48 -35.76
CA ALA A 511 -11.35 18.70 -36.52
C ALA A 511 -12.24 18.46 -37.76
N HIS A 512 -12.45 17.18 -38.13
CA HIS A 512 -13.39 16.75 -39.16
C HIS A 512 -14.09 15.45 -38.74
N PRO A 513 -15.43 15.35 -38.89
CA PRO A 513 -16.12 14.08 -38.72
C PRO A 513 -15.65 13.10 -39.82
N PRO A 514 -15.49 11.80 -39.52
CA PRO A 514 -15.24 10.82 -40.57
C PRO A 514 -16.42 10.83 -41.54
N LEU A 515 -16.13 11.06 -42.82
CA LEU A 515 -17.10 10.97 -43.90
C LEU A 515 -17.65 9.54 -43.93
N LEU A 516 -18.95 9.40 -43.63
CA LEU A 516 -19.70 8.17 -43.94
C LEU A 516 -19.51 7.84 -45.44
N PRO A 517 -19.24 6.59 -45.81
CA PRO A 517 -19.00 6.22 -47.21
C PRO A 517 -20.32 6.33 -47.98
N GLY A 518 -20.52 7.44 -48.69
CA GLY A 518 -21.75 7.67 -49.46
C GLY A 518 -21.97 9.11 -49.91
N GLY A 519 -20.97 9.78 -50.50
CA GLY A 519 -21.17 11.12 -51.08
C GLY A 519 -20.12 11.43 -52.13
N ARG A 520 -20.52 11.50 -53.40
CA ARG A 520 -19.65 11.78 -54.55
C ARG A 520 -19.05 13.18 -54.46
N GLU A 521 -17.76 13.28 -54.78
CA GLU A 521 -17.02 14.51 -55.00
C GLU A 521 -17.64 15.34 -56.15
N ILE A 522 -17.79 16.64 -55.93
CA ILE A 522 -17.78 17.63 -57.02
C ILE A 522 -16.85 18.77 -56.60
N SER A 523 -15.69 18.81 -57.27
CA SER A 523 -14.74 19.91 -57.31
C SER A 523 -15.37 21.15 -57.93
N HIS A 524 -15.07 22.35 -57.41
CA HIS A 524 -14.52 23.45 -58.21
C HIS A 524 -14.12 24.66 -57.34
N ARG A 525 -12.84 25.04 -57.44
CA ARG A 525 -12.34 26.39 -57.14
C ARG A 525 -12.93 27.40 -58.12
N SER A 526 -13.22 28.60 -57.63
CA SER A 526 -12.78 29.93 -58.13
C SER A 526 -13.87 31.01 -58.25
N HIS A 527 -13.54 32.16 -57.64
CA HIS A 527 -13.82 33.54 -58.06
C HIS A 527 -15.23 34.14 -57.91
N SER A 528 -15.31 35.05 -56.93
CA SER A 528 -15.60 36.48 -57.11
C SER A 528 -16.96 36.96 -57.64
N ARG A 529 -17.62 37.73 -56.76
CA ARG A 529 -18.38 38.97 -56.99
C ARG A 529 -19.68 38.93 -57.83
N GLU A 530 -20.60 39.76 -57.35
CA GLU A 530 -21.80 40.31 -58.02
C GLU A 530 -23.03 39.40 -58.14
N LEU A 531 -24.05 39.66 -57.30
CA LEU A 531 -25.31 40.28 -57.74
C LEU A 531 -26.31 40.35 -56.58
N LEU A 532 -26.60 41.59 -56.16
CA LEU A 532 -27.85 41.99 -55.53
C LEU A 532 -28.96 41.99 -56.60
N GLU A 533 -30.17 41.56 -56.21
CA GLU A 533 -31.51 42.09 -56.59
C GLU A 533 -32.61 41.01 -56.80
N SER A 534 -33.30 40.65 -55.69
CA SER A 534 -34.77 40.41 -55.56
C SER A 534 -35.50 39.32 -56.41
N PRO A 535 -36.77 38.96 -56.12
CA PRO A 535 -37.18 38.00 -55.10
C PRO A 535 -37.97 36.79 -55.65
N GLY A 536 -37.79 35.59 -55.10
CA GLY A 536 -38.57 34.40 -55.48
C GLY A 536 -38.47 33.28 -54.45
N ARG A 537 -39.64 32.81 -53.99
CA ARG A 537 -39.83 31.79 -52.94
C ARG A 537 -39.20 30.44 -53.30
N CYS A 538 -38.54 29.82 -52.33
CA CYS A 538 -38.75 28.41 -51.98
C CYS A 538 -38.20 28.14 -50.58
N GLY A 539 -39.05 27.61 -49.69
CA GLY A 539 -38.72 27.34 -48.30
C GLY A 539 -38.12 25.96 -48.08
N LEU A 540 -37.33 25.82 -47.01
CA LEU A 540 -37.17 24.63 -46.16
C LEU A 540 -36.29 24.98 -44.93
N CYS A 541 -36.90 24.86 -43.75
CA CYS A 541 -36.39 24.66 -42.38
C CYS A 541 -35.17 25.47 -41.80
N PRO A 542 -35.39 26.35 -40.79
CA PRO A 542 -34.35 27.13 -40.09
C PRO A 542 -33.63 26.46 -38.88
N ASN A 543 -33.76 25.15 -38.64
CA ASN A 543 -33.37 24.56 -37.34
C ASN A 543 -31.91 24.09 -37.21
N VAL A 544 -31.08 24.18 -38.24
CA VAL A 544 -29.66 23.74 -38.16
C VAL A 544 -28.70 24.90 -37.83
N GLN A 545 -29.08 26.15 -38.07
CA GLN A 545 -28.22 27.31 -37.76
C GLN A 545 -28.42 27.87 -36.34
N ARG A 546 -29.47 27.49 -35.63
CA ARG A 546 -29.67 27.90 -34.22
C ARG A 546 -28.88 27.04 -33.24
N SER A 547 -28.70 25.74 -33.49
CA SER A 547 -27.94 24.86 -32.58
C SER A 547 -26.45 25.17 -32.55
N GLU A 548 -25.85 25.55 -33.68
CA GLU A 548 -24.44 25.93 -33.77
C GLU A 548 -24.16 27.28 -33.08
N ALA A 549 -25.13 28.20 -33.10
CA ALA A 549 -25.03 29.49 -32.41
C ALA A 549 -25.18 29.32 -30.89
N THR A 550 -26.08 28.45 -30.42
CA THR A 550 -26.29 28.21 -28.98
C THR A 550 -25.09 27.50 -28.34
N LEU A 551 -24.48 26.51 -29.02
CA LEU A 551 -23.26 25.84 -28.54
C LEU A 551 -22.04 26.77 -28.52
N ARG A 552 -21.88 27.66 -29.51
CA ARG A 552 -20.81 28.67 -29.51
C ARG A 552 -21.02 29.79 -28.48
N THR A 553 -22.27 30.03 -28.07
CA THR A 553 -22.60 31.03 -27.03
C THR A 553 -22.36 30.44 -25.64
N ALA A 554 -22.75 29.18 -25.40
CA ALA A 554 -22.44 28.46 -24.15
C ALA A 554 -20.93 28.28 -23.92
N ALA A 555 -20.16 27.99 -24.98
CA ALA A 555 -18.69 27.92 -24.90
C ALA A 555 -18.01 29.28 -24.72
N ARG A 556 -18.68 30.40 -25.04
CA ARG A 556 -18.20 31.77 -24.80
C ARG A 556 -18.56 32.27 -23.40
N GLU A 557 -19.70 31.88 -22.85
CA GLU A 557 -20.10 32.23 -21.48
C GLU A 557 -19.26 31.50 -20.41
N ALA A 558 -18.75 30.29 -20.71
CA ALA A 558 -17.79 29.59 -19.85
C ALA A 558 -16.37 30.23 -19.81
N ARG A 559 -16.09 31.26 -20.63
CA ARG A 559 -14.78 31.92 -20.74
C ARG A 559 -14.77 33.39 -20.29
N GLN A 560 -15.73 33.85 -19.51
CA GLN A 560 -15.64 35.16 -18.86
C GLN A 560 -15.31 35.06 -17.37
N PRO A 561 -14.26 35.77 -16.88
CA PRO A 561 -13.95 35.82 -15.47
C PRO A 561 -14.73 36.96 -14.82
N GLN A 562 -15.81 36.68 -14.11
CA GLN A 562 -16.40 37.67 -13.20
C GLN A 562 -16.74 37.10 -11.83
N THR A 563 -16.21 37.83 -10.83
CA THR A 563 -16.54 37.85 -9.40
C THR A 563 -16.20 36.62 -8.55
N GLY A 564 -14.91 36.46 -8.25
CA GLY A 564 -14.33 36.68 -6.91
C GLY A 564 -14.86 35.96 -5.65
N GLN A 565 -15.92 35.15 -5.69
CA GLN A 565 -16.48 34.57 -4.46
C GLN A 565 -16.93 33.09 -4.55
N VAL A 566 -16.78 32.43 -5.70
CA VAL A 566 -17.13 31.00 -5.85
C VAL A 566 -15.89 30.10 -6.01
N LYS A 567 -14.70 30.68 -6.16
CA LYS A 567 -13.44 29.92 -6.23
C LYS A 567 -12.97 29.38 -4.87
N ALA A 568 -13.59 29.80 -3.78
CA ALA A 568 -13.24 29.36 -2.42
C ALA A 568 -14.16 28.26 -1.88
N THR A 569 -15.19 27.81 -2.62
CA THR A 569 -16.13 26.79 -2.12
C THR A 569 -15.99 25.44 -2.83
N PHE A 570 -15.30 25.40 -3.98
CA PHE A 570 -14.94 24.13 -4.64
C PHE A 570 -13.51 23.65 -4.30
N ASP A 571 -12.58 24.58 -4.04
CA ASP A 571 -11.21 24.23 -3.63
C ASP A 571 -11.04 24.01 -2.11
N ILE A 572 -12.10 24.26 -1.31
CA ILE A 572 -12.08 24.03 0.16
C ILE A 572 -12.80 22.73 0.56
N CYS A 573 -13.64 22.13 -0.30
CA CYS A 573 -14.18 20.79 -0.03
C CYS A 573 -13.25 19.64 -0.43
N PHE A 574 -12.19 19.90 -1.21
CA PHE A 574 -11.21 18.87 -1.59
C PHE A 574 -9.94 18.85 -0.72
N ILE A 575 -9.75 19.82 0.18
CA ILE A 575 -8.54 19.93 1.01
C ILE A 575 -8.81 19.67 2.51
N LEU A 576 -10.08 19.50 2.92
CA LEU A 576 -10.44 19.26 4.34
C LEU A 576 -11.08 17.89 4.65
N HIS A 577 -11.09 16.94 3.71
CA HIS A 577 -11.44 15.54 3.99
C HIS A 577 -10.29 14.56 3.72
N GLY A 578 -9.06 15.06 3.55
CA GLY A 578 -7.84 14.29 3.28
C GLY A 578 -7.00 13.93 4.51
N CYS A 579 -7.60 13.90 5.70
CA CYS A 579 -6.91 13.48 6.91
C CYS A 579 -7.97 13.00 7.91
N TRP A 580 -8.24 11.70 7.94
CA TRP A 580 -8.34 10.86 9.13
C TRP A 580 -8.88 9.47 8.75
N SER A 581 -8.15 8.46 9.19
CA SER A 581 -8.55 7.05 9.31
C SER A 581 -8.52 6.19 8.04
N MET A 582 -7.34 5.62 7.74
CA MET A 582 -7.27 4.36 7.00
C MET A 582 -6.01 3.57 7.39
N GLU A 583 -5.98 3.05 8.62
CA GLU A 583 -4.87 2.20 9.09
C GLU A 583 -5.33 0.97 9.90
N ARG A 584 -6.61 0.61 9.82
CA ARG A 584 -7.11 -0.66 10.38
C ARG A 584 -8.32 -1.14 9.62
N LEU A 585 -8.14 -1.93 8.55
CA LEU A 585 -9.15 -2.89 8.05
C LEU A 585 -8.65 -3.57 6.76
N PHE A 586 -7.62 -4.41 6.84
CA PHE A 586 -7.27 -5.29 5.72
C PHE A 586 -6.70 -6.62 6.20
N LEU A 587 -7.57 -7.42 6.84
CA LEU A 587 -7.32 -8.86 7.06
C LEU A 587 -8.60 -9.62 7.50
N LYS A 588 -9.72 -9.45 6.78
CA LYS A 588 -10.95 -10.21 7.06
C LYS A 588 -11.52 -11.06 5.92
N TYR A 589 -10.90 -11.07 4.75
CA TYR A 589 -11.40 -11.89 3.64
C TYR A 589 -10.27 -12.65 2.96
N CYS A 590 -9.79 -13.69 3.67
CA CYS A 590 -9.28 -14.93 3.08
C CYS A 590 -9.50 -16.07 4.09
N ILE A 591 -10.69 -16.66 3.96
CA ILE A 591 -11.03 -18.06 4.24
C ILE A 591 -10.66 -18.66 5.61
N PHE A 592 -11.38 -18.28 6.65
CA PHE A 592 -11.67 -19.15 7.79
C PHE A 592 -13.16 -18.98 8.15
N CYS A 593 -14.01 -19.97 7.85
CA CYS A 593 -15.40 -19.94 8.29
C CYS A 593 -15.48 -20.36 9.76
N GLY A 594 -15.66 -19.37 10.66
CA GLY A 594 -16.07 -19.59 12.04
C GLY A 594 -17.53 -19.21 12.21
N THR A 595 -18.38 -20.16 12.58
CA THR A 595 -19.77 -19.92 12.99
C THR A 595 -19.80 -19.08 14.26
N GLU A 596 -20.48 -17.92 14.22
CA GLU A 596 -20.76 -17.09 15.39
C GLU A 596 -21.75 -17.80 16.33
N HIS A 597 -21.34 -17.98 17.60
CA HIS A 597 -22.23 -18.08 18.75
C HIS A 597 -21.63 -17.37 19.96
#